data_AF-H0EWD2-F1
#
_entry.id   AF-H0EWD2-F1
#
_cell.length_a   1.000
_cell.length_b   1.000
_cell.length_c   1.000
_cell.angle_alpha   90.00
_cell.angle_beta   90.00
_cell.angle_gamma   90.00
#
_symmetry.space_group_name_H-M   'P 1'
#
loop_
_entity.id
_entity.type
_entity.pdbx_description
1 polymer ?
#
loop_
_entity_poly.entity_id
_entity_poly.type
_entity_poly.pdbx_seq_one_letter_code
_entity_poly.pdbx_strand_id
1 'polypeptide(L)'
;MIFLHQGPIHDAAFICYTAMLWNGLAILRTHSLLADPARAQAHLKALSSPALSFFRKSVAGLAILVFTTVMSGGLVAGLDAGMIYNEFPRMGVGLTPPKSELWSSFYSRKEDGSDLWWRNMLENPSLVQLDHRIMATTTFTAILSLWAYTRFNAKVRAILPNTCRKGMLGVVHLVLLQVALGISTLVYLVPTPIAAAHQAGALALLTGVVVLGSRTWIPSRSWRLVQNRLKILTDSGLAGPRPNRGRVPGIKGKVEAVGLRKELDAMRSRGPPKRKEWQRPEWRCMA
;
A
#
# COMPACT_ATOMS: atom_id res chain seq x y z
N MET A 1 18.16 24.49 -11.66
CA MET A 1 18.88 23.44 -12.42
C MET A 1 19.30 22.30 -11.48
N ILE A 2 18.34 21.62 -10.83
CA ILE A 2 18.59 20.49 -9.89
C ILE A 2 17.81 19.21 -10.29
N PHE A 3 16.95 19.26 -11.32
CA PHE A 3 16.04 18.15 -11.63
C PHE A 3 16.38 17.32 -12.88
N LEU A 4 17.50 17.57 -13.58
CA LEU A 4 17.78 16.93 -14.87
C LEU A 4 18.60 15.62 -14.80
N HIS A 5 18.77 15.01 -13.63
CA HIS A 5 19.58 13.77 -13.50
C HIS A 5 18.98 12.71 -12.56
N GLN A 6 17.68 12.43 -12.67
CA GLN A 6 17.00 11.44 -11.83
C GLN A 6 16.20 10.37 -12.61
N GLY A 7 16.49 10.18 -13.90
CA GLY A 7 15.70 9.33 -14.81
C GLY A 7 15.54 7.83 -14.48
N PRO A 8 16.38 7.19 -13.64
CA PRO A 8 16.13 5.81 -13.19
C PRO A 8 15.94 5.63 -11.67
N ILE A 9 16.09 6.69 -10.86
CA ILE A 9 16.15 6.57 -9.38
C ILE A 9 14.73 6.58 -8.77
N HIS A 10 13.80 7.33 -9.37
CA HIS A 10 12.42 7.40 -8.90
C HIS A 10 11.68 6.05 -9.04
N ASP A 11 11.93 5.35 -10.15
CA ASP A 11 11.26 4.10 -10.51
C ASP A 11 11.66 2.94 -9.60
N ALA A 12 12.97 2.84 -9.33
CA ALA A 12 13.50 1.90 -8.35
C ALA A 12 12.96 2.18 -6.94
N ALA A 13 12.77 3.47 -6.59
CA ALA A 13 12.22 3.84 -5.29
C ALA A 13 10.78 3.35 -5.08
N PHE A 14 9.90 3.44 -6.08
CA PHE A 14 8.53 2.90 -5.99
C PHE A 14 8.51 1.38 -5.88
N ILE A 15 9.38 0.68 -6.62
CA ILE A 15 9.53 -0.78 -6.54
C ILE A 15 10.00 -1.19 -5.15
N CYS A 16 11.11 -0.60 -4.68
CA CYS A 16 11.67 -0.85 -3.35
C CYS A 16 10.66 -0.54 -2.26
N TYR A 17 9.98 0.61 -2.33
CA TYR A 17 8.92 0.99 -1.40
C TYR A 17 7.80 -0.05 -1.35
N THR A 18 7.28 -0.45 -2.52
CA THR A 18 6.19 -1.42 -2.61
C THR A 18 6.61 -2.79 -2.07
N ALA A 19 7.84 -3.23 -2.38
CA ALA A 19 8.39 -4.48 -1.87
C ALA A 19 8.58 -4.45 -0.35
N MET A 20 9.16 -3.37 0.20
CA MET A 20 9.34 -3.19 1.64
C MET A 20 8.01 -3.14 2.38
N LEU A 21 7.05 -2.36 1.85
CA LEU A 21 5.70 -2.24 2.39
C LEU A 21 5.00 -3.61 2.41
N TRP A 22 5.07 -4.36 1.31
CA TRP A 22 4.48 -5.69 1.22
C TRP A 22 5.08 -6.66 2.25
N ASN A 23 6.41 -6.66 2.41
CA ASN A 23 7.10 -7.49 3.39
C ASN A 23 6.72 -7.11 4.83
N GLY A 24 6.71 -5.82 5.16
CA GLY A 24 6.29 -5.33 6.47
C GLY A 24 4.85 -5.75 6.81
N LEU A 25 3.93 -5.56 5.86
CA LEU A 25 2.55 -6.00 6.00
C LEU A 25 2.41 -7.52 6.14
N ALA A 26 3.23 -8.30 5.42
CA ALA A 26 3.22 -9.76 5.53
C ALA A 26 3.66 -10.24 6.92
N ILE A 27 4.67 -9.61 7.51
CA ILE A 27 5.14 -9.87 8.88
C ILE A 27 4.04 -9.52 9.89
N LEU A 28 3.51 -8.29 9.84
CA LEU A 28 2.46 -7.82 10.75
C LEU A 28 1.21 -8.68 10.68
N ARG A 29 0.78 -9.06 9.46
CA ARG A 29 -0.36 -9.95 9.24
C ARG A 29 -0.10 -11.32 9.86
N THR A 30 1.07 -11.92 9.63
CA THR A 30 1.39 -13.25 10.17
C THR A 30 1.41 -13.24 11.70
N HIS A 31 2.02 -12.22 12.31
CA HIS A 31 2.00 -12.02 13.76
C HIS A 31 0.56 -11.88 14.29
N SER A 32 -0.27 -11.06 13.64
CA SER A 32 -1.68 -10.88 14.03
C SER A 32 -2.50 -12.16 13.89
N LEU A 33 -2.26 -12.98 12.86
CA LEU A 33 -2.98 -14.25 12.65
C LEU A 33 -2.60 -15.30 13.70
N LEU A 34 -1.34 -15.31 14.16
CA LEU A 34 -0.85 -16.24 15.18
C LEU A 34 -1.25 -15.84 16.61
N ALA A 35 -1.56 -14.57 16.85
CA ALA A 35 -1.98 -14.08 18.15
C ALA A 35 -3.35 -14.64 18.59
N ASP A 36 -4.28 -14.80 17.63
CA ASP A 36 -5.61 -15.39 17.83
C ASP A 36 -5.94 -16.34 16.67
N PRO A 37 -5.48 -17.61 16.77
CA PRO A 37 -5.56 -18.54 15.64
C PRO A 37 -7.00 -19.03 15.37
N ALA A 38 -7.88 -19.02 16.37
CA ALA A 38 -9.28 -19.41 16.19
C ALA A 38 -10.05 -18.36 15.38
N ARG A 39 -9.91 -17.07 15.74
CA ARG A 39 -10.47 -15.97 14.97
C ARG A 39 -9.83 -15.86 13.58
N ALA A 40 -8.53 -16.11 13.48
CA ALA A 40 -7.82 -16.14 12.22
C ALA A 40 -8.41 -17.20 11.28
N GLN A 41 -8.67 -18.42 11.76
CA GLN A 41 -9.25 -19.48 10.93
C GLN A 41 -10.63 -19.09 10.39
N ALA A 42 -11.51 -18.52 11.22
CA ALA A 42 -12.83 -18.06 10.77
C ALA A 42 -12.72 -16.95 9.71
N HIS A 43 -11.83 -15.98 9.93
CA HIS A 43 -11.60 -14.88 8.98
C HIS A 43 -11.03 -15.38 7.65
N LEU A 44 -10.05 -16.28 7.70
CA LEU A 44 -9.45 -16.84 6.49
C LEU A 44 -10.46 -17.71 5.73
N LYS A 45 -11.31 -18.50 6.41
CA LYS A 45 -12.38 -19.28 5.77
C LYS A 45 -13.34 -18.38 4.98
N ALA A 46 -13.76 -17.25 5.55
CA ALA A 46 -14.64 -16.30 4.87
C ALA A 46 -14.01 -15.73 3.59
N LEU A 47 -12.71 -15.37 3.66
CA LEU A 47 -11.94 -14.85 2.53
C LEU A 47 -11.61 -15.89 1.45
N SER A 48 -11.59 -17.17 1.80
CA SER A 48 -11.36 -18.28 0.85
C SER A 48 -12.60 -18.63 0.02
N SER A 49 -13.75 -18.00 0.28
CA SER A 49 -14.97 -18.25 -0.47
C SER A 49 -14.80 -17.94 -1.96
N PRO A 50 -15.32 -18.80 -2.88
CA PRO A 50 -15.26 -18.56 -4.32
C PRO A 50 -15.94 -17.24 -4.75
N ALA A 51 -16.95 -16.80 -4.00
CA ALA A 51 -17.66 -15.54 -4.22
C ALA A 51 -16.76 -14.29 -4.14
N LEU A 52 -15.63 -14.37 -3.40
CA LEU A 52 -14.66 -13.28 -3.29
C LEU A 52 -13.49 -13.43 -4.28
N SER A 53 -13.46 -14.46 -5.12
CA SER A 53 -12.37 -14.70 -6.07
C SER A 53 -12.17 -13.53 -7.04
N PHE A 54 -13.25 -13.02 -7.63
CA PHE A 54 -13.22 -11.85 -8.51
C PHE A 54 -12.65 -10.64 -7.77
N PHE A 55 -13.20 -10.30 -6.60
CA PHE A 55 -12.73 -9.17 -5.80
C PHE A 55 -11.21 -9.25 -5.51
N ARG A 56 -10.70 -10.42 -5.09
CA ARG A 56 -9.26 -10.60 -4.83
C ARG A 56 -8.41 -10.37 -6.08
N LYS A 57 -8.82 -10.93 -7.22
CA LYS A 57 -8.13 -10.74 -8.51
C LYS A 57 -8.17 -9.28 -8.95
N SER A 58 -9.32 -8.62 -8.81
CA SER A 58 -9.48 -7.19 -9.12
C SER A 58 -8.60 -6.31 -8.23
N VAL A 59 -8.47 -6.59 -6.94
CA VAL A 59 -7.55 -5.84 -6.05
C VAL A 59 -6.09 -5.98 -6.50
N ALA A 60 -5.67 -7.18 -6.93
CA ALA A 60 -4.34 -7.36 -7.50
C ALA A 60 -4.16 -6.59 -8.83
N GLY A 61 -5.17 -6.64 -9.71
CA GLY A 61 -5.18 -5.85 -10.94
C GLY A 61 -5.13 -4.34 -10.68
N LEU A 62 -5.86 -3.84 -9.68
CA LEU A 62 -5.81 -2.45 -9.24
C LEU A 62 -4.43 -2.06 -8.72
N ALA A 63 -3.74 -2.94 -7.99
CA ALA A 63 -2.39 -2.65 -7.50
C ALA A 63 -1.42 -2.43 -8.67
N ILE A 64 -1.50 -3.27 -9.70
CA ILE A 64 -0.68 -3.14 -10.92
C ILE A 64 -1.06 -1.85 -11.66
N LEU A 65 -2.36 -1.61 -11.87
CA LEU A 65 -2.85 -0.43 -12.61
C LEU A 65 -2.49 0.89 -11.90
N VAL A 66 -2.65 0.96 -10.57
CA VAL A 66 -2.26 2.14 -9.79
C VAL A 66 -0.75 2.32 -9.86
N PHE A 67 0.03 1.25 -9.69
CA PHE A 67 1.49 1.30 -9.80
C PHE A 67 1.92 1.88 -11.15
N THR A 68 1.41 1.35 -12.26
CA THR A 68 1.75 1.87 -13.60
C THR A 68 1.29 3.32 -13.80
N THR A 69 0.14 3.72 -13.22
CA THR A 69 -0.35 5.10 -13.28
C THR A 69 0.58 6.07 -12.54
N VAL A 70 1.08 5.68 -11.35
CA VAL A 70 2.06 6.50 -10.61
C VAL A 70 3.37 6.64 -11.39
N MET A 71 3.85 5.55 -12.01
CA MET A 71 5.06 5.56 -12.85
C MET A 71 4.90 6.50 -14.05
N SER A 72 3.77 6.41 -14.76
CA SER A 72 3.44 7.33 -15.86
C SER A 72 3.37 8.79 -15.39
N GLY A 73 2.86 9.05 -14.18
CA GLY A 73 2.88 10.40 -13.59
C GLY A 73 4.30 10.90 -13.25
N GLY A 74 5.21 10.00 -12.92
CA GLY A 74 6.64 10.30 -12.78
C GLY A 74 7.26 10.76 -14.10
N LEU A 75 6.91 10.12 -15.22
CA LEU A 75 7.36 10.53 -16.56
C LEU A 75 6.83 11.92 -16.95
N VAL A 76 5.56 12.21 -16.67
CA VAL A 76 4.96 13.54 -16.90
C VAL A 76 5.75 14.64 -16.15
N ALA A 77 6.11 14.37 -14.89
CA ALA A 77 6.89 15.31 -14.09
C ALA A 77 8.34 15.43 -14.58
N GLY A 78 8.96 14.33 -15.02
CA GLY A 78 10.35 14.33 -15.50
C GLY A 78 10.54 15.03 -16.85
N LEU A 79 9.51 15.03 -17.71
CA LEU A 79 9.52 15.72 -19.00
C LEU A 79 8.95 17.14 -18.96
N ASP A 80 8.59 17.65 -17.77
CA ASP A 80 7.81 18.90 -17.59
C ASP A 80 6.54 18.95 -18.47
N ALA A 81 6.00 17.79 -18.83
CA ALA A 81 4.87 17.62 -19.75
C ALA A 81 3.55 18.17 -19.18
N GLY A 82 3.49 18.34 -17.85
CA GLY A 82 2.33 18.90 -17.16
C GLY A 82 1.95 20.31 -17.61
N MET A 83 2.89 21.07 -18.17
CA MET A 83 2.67 22.46 -18.59
C MET A 83 2.10 22.62 -20.01
N ILE A 84 2.04 21.54 -20.80
CA ILE A 84 1.71 21.61 -22.23
C ILE A 84 0.22 21.81 -22.44
N TYR A 85 -0.59 20.89 -21.93
CA TYR A 85 -2.05 20.99 -21.95
C TYR A 85 -2.59 21.10 -20.53
N ASN A 86 -3.24 22.22 -20.22
CA ASN A 86 -3.74 22.56 -18.87
C ASN A 86 -5.27 22.50 -18.77
N GLU A 87 -5.95 22.18 -19.86
CA GLU A 87 -7.39 21.93 -19.87
C GLU A 87 -7.69 20.49 -19.48
N PHE A 88 -8.88 20.25 -18.92
CA PHE A 88 -9.42 18.91 -18.68
C PHE A 88 -10.93 18.93 -18.95
N PRO A 89 -11.52 17.94 -19.65
CA PRO A 89 -10.91 16.70 -20.16
C PRO A 89 -10.22 16.84 -21.52
N ARG A 90 -10.34 17.98 -22.18
CA ARG A 90 -9.74 18.24 -23.50
C ARG A 90 -8.24 18.49 -23.40
N MET A 91 -7.54 18.32 -24.50
CA MET A 91 -6.14 18.69 -24.72
C MET A 91 -6.09 19.55 -25.99
N GLY A 92 -6.16 20.87 -25.82
CA GLY A 92 -6.31 21.82 -26.91
C GLY A 92 -7.70 21.75 -27.56
N VAL A 93 -7.76 21.61 -28.89
CA VAL A 93 -9.01 21.60 -29.65
C VAL A 93 -9.82 20.30 -29.51
N GLY A 94 -9.19 19.20 -29.09
CA GLY A 94 -9.78 17.86 -29.04
C GLY A 94 -9.65 17.19 -27.68
N LEU A 95 -10.04 15.91 -27.60
CA LEU A 95 -9.76 15.06 -26.44
C LEU A 95 -8.30 14.57 -26.42
N THR A 96 -7.65 14.56 -27.58
CA THR A 96 -6.26 14.18 -27.76
C THR A 96 -5.54 15.24 -28.58
N PRO A 97 -4.22 15.42 -28.39
CA PRO A 97 -3.39 16.18 -29.32
C PRO A 97 -3.50 15.64 -30.76
N PRO A 98 -3.15 16.45 -31.77
CA PRO A 98 -3.08 16.01 -33.17
C PRO A 98 -2.19 14.77 -33.34
N LYS A 99 -2.59 13.85 -34.24
CA LYS A 99 -1.82 12.62 -34.49
C LYS A 99 -0.38 12.88 -34.93
N SER A 100 -0.13 13.98 -35.63
CA SER A 100 1.20 14.43 -36.03
C SER A 100 2.10 14.78 -34.84
N GLU A 101 1.52 15.30 -33.75
CA GLU A 101 2.25 15.54 -32.50
C GLU A 101 2.49 14.24 -31.75
N LEU A 102 1.52 13.32 -31.72
CA LEU A 102 1.62 12.07 -30.95
C LEU A 102 2.65 11.09 -31.52
N TRP A 103 2.78 11.03 -32.85
CA TRP A 103 3.66 10.09 -33.55
C TRP A 103 4.73 10.82 -34.37
N SER A 104 5.48 11.68 -33.70
CA SER A 104 6.52 12.48 -34.33
C SER A 104 7.77 11.63 -34.60
N SER A 105 8.28 11.67 -35.84
CA SER A 105 9.55 11.05 -36.22
C SER A 105 10.76 11.67 -35.51
N PHE A 106 10.60 12.87 -34.95
CA PHE A 106 11.63 13.54 -34.15
C PHE A 106 12.14 12.69 -32.98
N TYR A 107 11.25 11.90 -32.35
CA TYR A 107 11.61 11.03 -31.23
C TYR A 107 12.15 9.67 -31.69
N SER A 108 12.10 9.34 -32.99
CA SER A 108 12.66 8.10 -33.55
C SER A 108 14.16 8.26 -33.70
N ARG A 109 14.96 7.33 -33.16
CA ARG A 109 16.43 7.37 -33.32
C ARG A 109 16.94 6.41 -34.38
N LYS A 110 16.10 5.45 -34.79
CA LYS A 110 16.43 4.55 -35.89
C LYS A 110 15.85 5.06 -37.20
N GLU A 111 16.62 4.91 -38.27
CA GLU A 111 16.21 5.25 -39.63
C GLU A 111 15.04 4.38 -40.12
N ASP A 112 14.89 3.16 -39.57
CA ASP A 112 13.80 2.22 -39.91
C ASP A 112 12.45 2.56 -39.24
N GLY A 113 12.41 3.54 -38.32
CA GLY A 113 11.20 3.92 -37.59
C GLY A 113 10.69 2.86 -36.61
N SER A 114 11.45 1.78 -36.36
CA SER A 114 11.01 0.67 -35.49
C SER A 114 10.86 1.08 -34.02
N ASP A 115 11.51 2.16 -33.60
CA ASP A 115 11.43 2.72 -32.25
C ASP A 115 10.43 3.88 -32.09
N LEU A 116 9.71 4.24 -33.17
CA LEU A 116 8.76 5.36 -33.17
C LEU A 116 7.72 5.25 -32.05
N TRP A 117 7.13 4.07 -31.86
CA TRP A 117 6.01 3.88 -30.95
C TRP A 117 6.43 4.01 -29.48
N TRP A 118 7.39 3.20 -29.03
CA TRP A 118 7.76 3.17 -27.62
C TRP A 118 8.52 4.44 -27.19
N ARG A 119 9.30 5.07 -28.09
CA ARG A 119 9.97 6.33 -27.78
C ARG A 119 8.99 7.48 -27.66
N ASN A 120 8.02 7.60 -28.56
CA ASN A 120 6.99 8.61 -28.38
C ASN A 120 6.23 8.39 -27.06
N MET A 121 5.88 7.14 -26.71
CA MET A 121 5.19 6.87 -25.44
C MET A 121 5.99 7.22 -24.17
N LEU A 122 7.32 7.32 -24.24
CA LEU A 122 8.19 7.57 -23.07
C LEU A 122 8.88 8.94 -23.09
N GLU A 123 9.11 9.51 -24.27
CA GLU A 123 9.93 10.71 -24.48
C GLU A 123 9.11 11.87 -25.07
N ASN A 124 7.96 11.62 -25.71
CA ASN A 124 7.11 12.68 -26.25
C ASN A 124 6.19 13.25 -25.15
N PRO A 125 6.39 14.51 -24.74
CA PRO A 125 5.65 15.09 -23.62
C PRO A 125 4.13 15.10 -23.83
N SER A 126 3.65 15.38 -25.05
CA SER A 126 2.21 15.41 -25.36
C SER A 126 1.57 14.01 -25.24
N LEU A 127 2.28 12.98 -25.71
CA LEU A 127 1.78 11.60 -25.63
C LEU A 127 1.87 11.06 -24.20
N VAL A 128 2.98 11.30 -23.48
CA VAL A 128 3.14 10.92 -22.07
C VAL A 128 2.05 11.55 -21.21
N GLN A 129 1.71 12.82 -21.45
CA GLN A 129 0.63 13.50 -20.75
C GLN A 129 -0.75 12.88 -21.06
N LEU A 130 -1.01 12.53 -22.32
CA LEU A 130 -2.23 11.84 -22.73
C LEU A 130 -2.35 10.44 -22.09
N ASP A 131 -1.29 9.64 -22.16
CA ASP A 131 -1.23 8.30 -21.58
C ASP A 131 -1.52 8.34 -20.07
N HIS A 132 -0.91 9.30 -19.36
CA HIS A 132 -1.19 9.50 -17.95
C HIS A 132 -2.66 9.83 -17.67
N ARG A 133 -3.28 10.71 -18.46
CA ARG A 133 -4.70 11.07 -18.33
C ARG A 133 -5.61 9.86 -18.56
N ILE A 134 -5.31 9.03 -19.55
CA ILE A 134 -6.06 7.80 -19.86
C ILE A 134 -5.91 6.79 -18.70
N MET A 135 -4.70 6.60 -18.20
CA MET A 135 -4.43 5.69 -17.08
C MET A 135 -5.07 6.17 -15.78
N ALA A 136 -5.05 7.48 -15.50
CA ALA A 136 -5.67 8.09 -14.33
C ALA A 136 -7.20 7.94 -14.36
N THR A 137 -7.83 8.22 -15.50
CA THR A 137 -9.29 8.05 -15.67
C THR A 137 -9.71 6.58 -15.61
N THR A 138 -8.91 5.68 -16.19
CA THR A 138 -9.12 4.22 -16.08
C THR A 138 -8.99 3.75 -14.64
N THR A 139 -7.96 4.20 -13.92
CA THR A 139 -7.73 3.88 -12.50
C THR A 139 -8.88 4.34 -11.62
N PHE A 140 -9.29 5.60 -11.77
CA PHE A 140 -10.43 6.17 -11.05
C PHE A 140 -11.71 5.35 -11.28
N THR A 141 -12.02 5.07 -12.55
CA THR A 141 -13.21 4.31 -12.93
C THR A 141 -13.16 2.88 -12.41
N ALA A 142 -12.00 2.22 -12.48
CA ALA A 142 -11.81 0.86 -11.99
C ALA A 142 -11.98 0.76 -10.46
N ILE A 143 -11.44 1.74 -9.70
CA ILE A 143 -11.61 1.81 -8.24
C ILE A 143 -13.07 2.02 -7.87
N LEU A 144 -13.76 2.98 -8.50
CA LEU A 144 -15.18 3.22 -8.24
C LEU A 144 -16.06 2.04 -8.64
N SER A 145 -15.76 1.40 -9.77
CA SER A 145 -16.46 0.20 -10.23
C SER A 145 -16.30 -0.95 -9.25
N LEU A 146 -15.08 -1.17 -8.72
CA LEU A 146 -14.86 -2.22 -7.72
C LEU A 146 -15.56 -1.90 -6.41
N TRP A 147 -15.53 -0.65 -5.96
CA TRP A 147 -16.28 -0.22 -4.79
C TRP A 147 -17.79 -0.45 -4.96
N ALA A 148 -18.35 0.01 -6.09
CA ALA A 148 -19.75 -0.20 -6.45
C ALA A 148 -20.10 -1.69 -6.48
N TYR A 149 -19.25 -2.53 -7.09
CA TYR A 149 -19.40 -3.98 -7.05
C TYR A 149 -19.48 -4.52 -5.62
N THR A 150 -18.60 -4.10 -4.71
CA THR A 150 -18.66 -4.54 -3.30
C THR A 150 -19.89 -4.02 -2.54
N ARG A 151 -20.47 -2.89 -2.96
CA ARG A 151 -21.59 -2.23 -2.27
C ARG A 151 -22.95 -2.72 -2.73
N PHE A 152 -23.10 -2.95 -4.04
CA PHE A 152 -24.38 -3.29 -4.68
C PHE A 152 -24.56 -4.79 -4.89
N ASN A 153 -23.47 -5.58 -4.96
CA ASN A 153 -23.60 -7.03 -4.99
C ASN A 153 -23.89 -7.59 -3.59
N ALA A 154 -25.13 -8.04 -3.36
CA ALA A 154 -25.59 -8.54 -2.05
C ALA A 154 -24.75 -9.72 -1.53
N LYS A 155 -24.34 -10.65 -2.41
CA LYS A 155 -23.54 -11.83 -2.03
C LYS A 155 -22.16 -11.42 -1.52
N VAL A 156 -21.49 -10.54 -2.26
CA VAL A 156 -20.17 -10.02 -1.87
C VAL A 156 -20.29 -9.20 -0.59
N ARG A 157 -21.27 -8.31 -0.51
CA ARG A 157 -21.50 -7.47 0.67
C ARG A 157 -21.70 -8.27 1.94
N ALA A 158 -22.43 -9.39 1.88
CA ALA A 158 -22.66 -10.26 3.04
C ALA A 158 -21.39 -10.95 3.55
N ILE A 159 -20.52 -11.42 2.64
CA ILE A 159 -19.35 -12.24 2.98
C ILE A 159 -18.09 -11.39 3.23
N LEU A 160 -17.97 -10.23 2.59
CA LEU A 160 -16.76 -9.40 2.61
C LEU A 160 -16.48 -8.89 4.04
N PRO A 161 -15.29 -9.14 4.63
CA PRO A 161 -14.99 -8.68 5.98
C PRO A 161 -15.02 -7.14 6.12
N ASN A 162 -15.40 -6.65 7.30
CA ASN A 162 -15.45 -5.21 7.60
C ASN A 162 -14.11 -4.49 7.36
N THR A 163 -12.98 -5.16 7.59
CA THR A 163 -11.63 -4.63 7.33
C THR A 163 -11.39 -4.35 5.85
N CYS A 164 -11.89 -5.22 4.96
CA CYS A 164 -11.79 -5.04 3.51
C CYS A 164 -12.75 -3.96 3.03
N ARG A 165 -13.97 -3.88 3.57
CA ARG A 165 -14.93 -2.80 3.25
C ARG A 165 -14.37 -1.42 3.59
N LYS A 166 -13.84 -1.26 4.81
CA LYS A 166 -13.17 -0.02 5.25
C LYS A 166 -11.94 0.30 4.40
N GLY A 167 -11.15 -0.71 4.05
CA GLY A 167 -10.00 -0.56 3.16
C GLY A 167 -10.39 -0.05 1.77
N MET A 168 -11.41 -0.66 1.15
CA MET A 168 -11.93 -0.24 -0.15
C MET A 168 -12.46 1.20 -0.09
N LEU A 169 -13.20 1.55 0.97
CA LEU A 169 -13.66 2.92 1.16
C LEU A 169 -12.49 3.91 1.32
N GLY A 170 -11.43 3.54 2.04
CA GLY A 170 -10.21 4.35 2.15
C GLY A 170 -9.55 4.60 0.80
N VAL A 171 -9.45 3.57 -0.05
CA VAL A 171 -8.95 3.71 -1.44
C VAL A 171 -9.81 4.66 -2.27
N VAL A 172 -11.14 4.65 -2.10
CA VAL A 172 -12.04 5.60 -2.76
C VAL A 172 -11.76 7.04 -2.33
N HIS A 173 -11.55 7.30 -1.03
CA HIS A 173 -11.22 8.65 -0.57
C HIS A 173 -9.87 9.13 -1.13
N LEU A 174 -8.88 8.25 -1.16
CA LEU A 174 -7.56 8.56 -1.70
C LEU A 174 -7.62 8.88 -3.20
N VAL A 175 -8.38 8.11 -4.00
CA VAL A 175 -8.47 8.39 -5.44
C VAL A 175 -9.26 9.69 -5.73
N LEU A 176 -10.28 10.00 -4.93
CA LEU A 176 -11.01 11.28 -5.05
C LEU A 176 -10.09 12.47 -4.75
N LEU A 177 -9.32 12.39 -3.66
CA LEU A 177 -8.31 13.39 -3.34
C LEU A 177 -7.27 13.50 -4.46
N GLN A 178 -6.84 12.37 -5.02
CA GLN A 178 -5.85 12.34 -6.08
C GLN A 178 -6.33 13.03 -7.35
N VAL A 179 -7.57 12.77 -7.77
CA VAL A 179 -8.17 13.45 -8.94
C VAL A 179 -8.31 14.94 -8.69
N ALA A 180 -8.75 15.34 -7.48
CA ALA A 180 -8.84 16.76 -7.12
C ALA A 180 -7.48 17.46 -7.17
N LEU A 181 -6.43 16.83 -6.62
CA LEU A 181 -5.06 17.33 -6.70
C LEU A 181 -4.58 17.39 -8.15
N GLY A 182 -4.83 16.35 -8.95
CA GLY A 182 -4.44 16.28 -10.37
C GLY A 182 -5.06 17.41 -11.19
N ILE A 183 -6.36 17.63 -11.07
CA ILE A 183 -7.05 18.76 -11.72
C ILE A 183 -6.48 20.09 -11.21
N SER A 184 -6.19 20.22 -9.93
CA SER A 184 -5.59 21.43 -9.36
C SER A 184 -4.21 21.71 -9.95
N THR A 185 -3.39 20.69 -10.25
CA THR A 185 -2.10 20.90 -10.92
C THR A 185 -2.27 21.51 -12.31
N LEU A 186 -3.32 21.14 -13.05
CA LEU A 186 -3.60 21.72 -14.37
C LEU A 186 -4.09 23.18 -14.24
N VAL A 187 -5.06 23.43 -13.35
CA VAL A 187 -5.66 24.76 -13.16
C VAL A 187 -4.65 25.81 -12.70
N TYR A 188 -3.70 25.42 -11.84
CA TYR A 188 -2.71 26.33 -11.27
C TYR A 188 -1.36 26.34 -12.00
N LEU A 189 -1.25 25.71 -13.17
CA LEU A 189 0.02 25.62 -13.93
C LEU A 189 1.16 24.98 -13.11
N VAL A 190 0.85 23.84 -12.52
CA VAL A 190 1.77 22.91 -11.83
C VAL A 190 2.66 23.62 -10.77
N PRO A 191 2.07 24.32 -9.78
CA PRO A 191 2.88 24.92 -8.74
C PRO A 191 3.48 23.81 -7.87
N THR A 192 4.76 23.97 -7.51
CA THR A 192 5.55 22.91 -6.87
C THR A 192 4.90 22.29 -5.62
N PRO A 193 4.24 23.06 -4.71
CA PRO A 193 3.58 22.46 -3.56
C PRO A 193 2.42 21.53 -3.93
N ILE A 194 1.60 21.90 -4.91
CA ILE A 194 0.46 21.09 -5.36
C ILE A 194 0.96 19.87 -6.15
N ALA A 195 1.98 20.06 -7.00
CA ALA A 195 2.60 18.96 -7.72
C ALA A 195 3.22 17.93 -6.77
N ALA A 196 3.93 18.39 -5.72
CA ALA A 196 4.47 17.52 -4.68
C ALA A 196 3.37 16.83 -3.86
N ALA A 197 2.30 17.54 -3.52
CA ALA A 197 1.14 16.96 -2.84
C ALA A 197 0.47 15.88 -3.72
N HIS A 198 0.36 16.11 -5.02
CA HIS A 198 -0.15 15.13 -5.99
C HIS A 198 0.74 13.88 -6.04
N GLN A 199 2.06 14.03 -6.09
CA GLN A 199 2.99 12.88 -6.06
C GLN A 199 2.91 12.10 -4.73
N ALA A 200 2.83 12.80 -3.59
CA ALA A 200 2.65 12.18 -2.29
C ALA A 200 1.29 11.45 -2.18
N GLY A 201 0.23 12.04 -2.73
CA GLY A 201 -1.09 11.44 -2.82
C GLY A 201 -1.10 10.16 -3.67
N ALA A 202 -0.34 10.14 -4.77
CA ALA A 202 -0.19 8.98 -5.64
C ALA A 202 0.44 7.81 -4.87
N LEU A 203 1.51 8.08 -4.11
CA LEU A 203 2.14 7.10 -3.23
C LEU A 203 1.18 6.62 -2.13
N ALA A 204 0.40 7.53 -1.52
CA ALA A 204 -0.60 7.17 -0.52
C ALA A 204 -1.70 6.27 -1.09
N LEU A 205 -2.17 6.54 -2.32
CA LEU A 205 -3.13 5.70 -3.04
C LEU A 205 -2.57 4.31 -3.30
N LEU A 206 -1.33 4.21 -3.82
CA LEU A 206 -0.63 2.93 -4.02
C LEU A 206 -0.56 2.15 -2.70
N THR A 207 -0.17 2.80 -1.61
CA THR A 207 -0.13 2.21 -0.27
C THR A 207 -1.50 1.70 0.18
N GLY A 208 -2.56 2.50 -0.03
CA GLY A 208 -3.93 2.10 0.29
C GLY A 208 -4.35 0.82 -0.43
N VAL A 209 -4.02 0.70 -1.72
CA VAL A 209 -4.33 -0.49 -2.53
C VAL A 209 -3.48 -1.70 -2.13
N VAL A 210 -2.19 -1.52 -1.85
CA VAL A 210 -1.31 -2.60 -1.36
C VAL A 210 -1.77 -3.10 0.01
N VAL A 211 -2.15 -2.19 0.90
CA VAL A 211 -2.73 -2.52 2.21
C VAL A 211 -4.06 -3.27 2.05
N LEU A 212 -4.93 -2.84 1.12
CA LEU A 212 -6.16 -3.58 0.81
C LEU A 212 -5.82 -4.99 0.30
N GLY A 213 -4.87 -5.13 -0.63
CA GLY A 213 -4.38 -6.40 -1.15
C GLY A 213 -3.85 -7.33 -0.07
N SER A 214 -3.11 -6.79 0.91
CA SER A 214 -2.59 -7.56 2.04
C SER A 214 -3.70 -8.18 2.91
N ARG A 215 -4.88 -7.53 2.97
CA ARG A 215 -6.05 -7.98 3.74
C ARG A 215 -6.91 -9.00 2.99
N THR A 216 -6.82 -9.03 1.67
CA THR A 216 -7.64 -9.89 0.79
C THR A 216 -6.89 -11.11 0.28
N TRP A 217 -5.57 -11.00 0.09
CA TRP A 217 -4.73 -12.10 -0.36
C TRP A 217 -4.35 -13.00 0.82
N ILE A 218 -4.61 -14.31 0.68
CA ILE A 218 -4.21 -15.32 1.66
C ILE A 218 -3.07 -16.18 1.09
N PRO A 219 -1.85 -16.10 1.63
CA PRO A 219 -0.81 -17.05 1.27
C PRO A 219 -1.13 -18.44 1.84
N SER A 220 -0.90 -19.48 1.04
CA SER A 220 -1.04 -20.88 1.49
C SER A 220 -0.18 -21.19 2.72
N ARG A 221 0.96 -20.51 2.85
CA ARG A 221 1.84 -20.60 4.03
C ARG A 221 1.13 -20.12 5.30
N SER A 222 0.45 -18.98 5.25
CA SER A 222 -0.27 -18.43 6.42
C SER A 222 -1.41 -19.35 6.86
N TRP A 223 -2.09 -20.00 5.92
CA TRP A 223 -3.12 -20.99 6.24
C TRP A 223 -2.57 -22.19 7.03
N ARG A 224 -1.46 -22.77 6.54
CA ARG A 224 -0.78 -23.91 7.20
C ARG A 224 -0.29 -23.53 8.60
N LEU A 225 0.28 -22.33 8.76
CA LEU A 225 0.76 -21.85 10.06
C LEU A 225 -0.36 -21.74 11.09
N VAL A 226 -1.52 -21.20 10.71
CA VAL A 226 -2.68 -21.09 11.60
C VAL A 226 -3.21 -22.49 11.96
N GLN A 227 -3.32 -23.40 10.99
CA GLN A 227 -3.76 -24.78 11.24
C GLN A 227 -2.82 -25.54 12.19
N ASN A 228 -1.51 -25.46 11.96
CA ASN A 228 -0.50 -26.09 12.82
C ASN A 228 -0.56 -25.52 14.25
N ARG A 229 -0.72 -24.19 14.38
CA ARG A 229 -0.83 -23.56 15.70
C ARG A 229 -2.09 -23.99 16.44
N LEU A 230 -3.23 -24.11 15.75
CA LEU A 230 -4.47 -24.63 16.33
C LEU A 230 -4.30 -26.07 16.80
N LYS A 231 -3.72 -26.94 15.96
CA LYS A 231 -3.44 -28.33 16.33
C LYS A 231 -2.62 -28.42 17.61
N ILE A 232 -1.51 -27.68 17.69
CA ILE A 232 -0.66 -27.64 18.89
C ILE A 232 -1.45 -27.19 20.13
N LEU A 233 -2.29 -26.15 20.01
CA LEU A 233 -3.09 -25.66 21.13
C LEU A 233 -4.15 -26.67 21.59
N THR A 234 -4.78 -27.38 20.65
CA THR A 234 -5.72 -28.46 20.93
C THR A 234 -5.03 -29.64 21.61
N ASP A 235 -3.91 -30.09 21.05
CA ASP A 235 -3.12 -31.22 21.58
C ASP A 235 -2.56 -30.90 22.98
N SER A 236 -2.27 -29.64 23.27
CA SER A 236 -1.78 -29.18 24.59
C SER A 236 -2.89 -28.89 25.61
N GLY A 237 -4.18 -29.09 25.27
CA GLY A 237 -5.31 -28.75 26.14
C GLY A 237 -5.51 -27.25 26.39
N LEU A 238 -4.82 -26.37 25.65
CA LEU A 238 -4.87 -24.91 25.77
C LEU A 238 -5.82 -24.25 24.76
N ALA A 239 -6.61 -25.04 24.04
CA ALA A 239 -7.60 -24.58 23.07
C ALA A 239 -8.86 -24.00 23.74
N GLY A 240 -8.69 -22.92 24.52
CA GLY A 240 -9.77 -22.08 25.02
C GLY A 240 -9.76 -20.71 24.32
N PRO A 241 -10.92 -20.06 24.12
CA PRO A 241 -10.96 -18.66 23.70
C PRO A 241 -10.16 -17.82 24.69
N ARG A 242 -9.12 -17.09 24.22
CA ARG A 242 -8.45 -16.14 25.11
C ARG A 242 -9.44 -15.06 25.51
N PRO A 243 -9.52 -14.68 26.80
CA PRO A 243 -10.39 -13.58 27.22
C PRO A 243 -10.01 -12.30 26.47
N ASN A 244 -11.05 -11.57 26.05
CA ASN A 244 -10.95 -10.37 25.23
C ASN A 244 -10.00 -9.34 25.87
N ARG A 245 -8.88 -9.00 25.22
CA ARG A 245 -7.89 -8.01 25.71
C ARG A 245 -8.45 -6.60 25.93
N GLY A 246 -9.73 -6.34 25.60
CA GLY A 246 -10.42 -5.06 25.83
C GLY A 246 -11.41 -5.03 26.99
N ARG A 247 -11.52 -6.09 27.80
CA ARG A 247 -12.36 -6.08 29.01
C ARG A 247 -11.57 -6.70 30.14
N VAL A 248 -11.01 -5.87 31.03
CA VAL A 248 -10.47 -6.32 32.31
C VAL A 248 -11.63 -7.02 33.04
N PRO A 249 -11.57 -8.34 33.28
CA PRO A 249 -12.53 -8.98 34.15
C PRO A 249 -12.33 -8.38 35.55
N GLY A 250 -13.41 -7.90 36.18
CA GLY A 250 -13.37 -7.47 37.58
C GLY A 250 -12.75 -8.59 38.41
N ILE A 251 -11.59 -8.32 38.99
CA ILE A 251 -10.79 -9.28 39.75
C ILE A 251 -11.59 -9.69 40.99
N LYS A 252 -12.31 -10.81 40.93
CA LYS A 252 -12.59 -11.63 42.11
C LYS A 252 -11.37 -12.52 42.34
N GLY A 253 -10.38 -11.96 43.04
CA GLY A 253 -9.11 -12.62 43.33
C GLY A 253 -8.37 -11.89 44.44
N LYS A 254 -9.04 -11.68 45.58
CA LYS A 254 -8.48 -10.95 46.74
C LYS A 254 -7.31 -11.69 47.41
N VAL A 255 -7.03 -12.94 47.00
CA VAL A 255 -6.00 -13.81 47.60
C VAL A 255 -4.68 -13.81 46.80
N GLU A 256 -4.70 -13.77 45.47
CA GLU A 256 -3.48 -13.71 44.65
C GLU A 256 -2.77 -12.34 44.70
N ALA A 257 -3.54 -11.25 44.77
CA ALA A 257 -2.98 -9.89 44.82
C ALA A 257 -2.15 -9.60 46.09
N VAL A 258 -2.39 -10.33 47.17
CA VAL A 258 -1.63 -10.22 48.43
C VAL A 258 -0.28 -10.93 48.32
N GLY A 259 -0.21 -12.06 47.61
CA GLY A 259 1.04 -12.77 47.34
C GLY A 259 2.00 -11.96 46.47
N LEU A 260 1.48 -11.42 45.36
CA LEU A 260 2.25 -10.59 44.42
C LEU A 260 2.76 -9.29 45.05
N ARG A 261 2.00 -8.66 45.97
CA ARG A 261 2.49 -7.47 46.70
C ARG A 261 3.63 -7.82 47.65
N LYS A 262 3.53 -8.92 48.40
CA LYS A 262 4.63 -9.37 49.27
C LYS A 262 5.91 -9.66 48.50
N GLU A 263 5.79 -10.24 47.32
CA GLU A 263 6.93 -10.57 46.47
C GLU A 263 7.56 -9.31 45.85
N LEU A 264 6.75 -8.33 45.44
CA LEU A 264 7.23 -7.03 44.94
C LEU A 264 7.93 -6.20 46.03
N ASP A 265 7.39 -6.22 47.26
CA ASP A 265 7.98 -5.54 48.42
C ASP A 265 9.30 -6.21 48.84
N ALA A 266 9.38 -7.55 48.73
CA ALA A 266 10.62 -8.30 48.94
C ALA A 266 11.69 -8.05 47.87
N MET A 267 11.30 -7.68 46.64
CA MET A 267 12.24 -7.26 45.60
C MET A 267 12.71 -5.81 45.80
N ARG A 268 11.84 -4.92 46.29
CA ARG A 268 12.21 -3.53 46.61
C ARG A 268 13.22 -3.42 47.75
N SER A 269 13.15 -4.32 48.74
CA SER A 269 14.08 -4.33 49.88
C SER A 269 15.48 -4.85 49.55
N ARG A 270 15.65 -5.55 48.42
CA ARG A 270 16.95 -6.16 48.04
C ARG A 270 17.93 -5.20 47.36
N GLY A 271 17.50 -4.01 46.96
CA GLY A 271 18.33 -3.03 46.24
C GLY A 271 18.89 -3.57 44.91
N PRO A 272 19.33 -2.69 43.98
CA PRO A 272 19.96 -3.17 42.76
C PRO A 272 21.32 -3.83 43.08
N PRO A 273 21.69 -4.93 42.40
CA PRO A 273 23.00 -5.55 42.59
C PRO A 273 24.11 -4.55 42.25
N LYS A 274 25.14 -4.46 43.10
CA LYS A 274 26.30 -3.58 42.87
C LYS A 274 26.91 -3.91 41.51
N ARG A 275 26.97 -2.91 40.63
CA ARG A 275 27.53 -3.01 39.28
C ARG A 275 29.02 -3.36 39.41
N LYS A 276 29.44 -4.54 38.94
CA LYS A 276 30.87 -4.85 38.77
C LYS A 276 31.46 -3.86 37.77
N GLU A 277 32.48 -3.16 38.20
CA GLU A 277 33.23 -2.18 37.41
C GLU A 277 33.90 -2.91 36.24
N TRP A 278 33.42 -2.66 35.03
CA TRP A 278 34.05 -3.14 33.81
C TRP A 278 35.28 -2.27 33.56
N GLN A 279 36.47 -2.81 33.85
CA GLN A 279 37.74 -2.23 33.40
C GLN A 279 37.69 -2.11 31.87
N ARG A 280 37.76 -0.87 31.35
CA ARG A 280 37.85 -0.63 29.91
C ARG A 280 39.26 -0.95 29.44
N PRO A 281 39.46 -1.69 28.34
CA PRO A 281 40.77 -1.81 27.73
C PRO A 281 41.15 -0.49 27.07
N GLU A 282 42.32 0.05 27.43
CA GLU A 282 42.94 1.19 26.77
C GLU A 282 43.35 0.80 25.34
N TRP A 283 42.68 1.35 24.33
CA TRP A 283 43.15 1.27 22.95
C TRP A 283 44.18 2.38 22.74
N ARG A 284 45.46 2.02 22.71
CA ARG A 284 46.53 2.92 22.25
C ARG A 284 46.44 3.05 20.73
N CYS A 285 46.29 4.28 20.25
CA CYS A 285 46.63 4.65 18.87
C CYS A 285 48.11 4.33 18.63
N MET A 286 48.40 3.44 17.68
CA MET A 286 49.69 3.41 17.01
C MET A 286 49.60 4.30 15.77
N ALA A 287 50.48 5.30 15.77
CA ALA A 287 50.84 6.14 14.63
C ALA A 287 51.70 5.36 13.64
#